data_AF-A0A956BQE8-F1
#
_entry.id   AF-A0A956BQE8-F1
#
_cell.length_a   1.000
_cell.length_b   1.000
_cell.length_c   1.000
_cell.angle_alpha   90.00
_cell.angle_beta   90.00
_cell.angle_gamma   90.00
#
_symmetry.space_group_name_H-M   'P 1'
#
loop_
_entity.id
_entity.type
_entity.pdbx_description
1 polymer ?
#
loop_
_entity_poly.entity_id
_entity_poly.type
_entity_poly.pdbx_seq_one_letter_code
_entity_poly.pdbx_strand_id
1 'polypeptide(L)'
;KPIDVHIDQENQPYEDETELLALKTIEHGYEGRVTGVHAISVAAKPPVEQERILKRVKDAGMHLVICPSAALSMKPHELNAPIHNSIAPLQRILDADVPVHLGIDNMHDLFMPIVDGDMWTECRMLMEATRFYDIEKVMAIACDRSGFGL
;
A
#
# COMPACT_ATOMS: atom_id res chain seq x y z
N LYS A 1 13.17 10.43 -14.21
CA LYS A 1 12.15 10.93 -13.26
C LYS A 1 11.63 9.78 -12.42
N PRO A 2 11.26 9.98 -11.15
CA PRO A 2 10.52 8.98 -10.39
C PRO A 2 9.14 8.74 -11.01
N ILE A 3 8.55 7.59 -10.72
CA ILE A 3 7.18 7.23 -11.13
C ILE A 3 6.40 6.84 -9.87
N ASP A 4 5.19 7.36 -9.77
CA ASP A 4 4.21 7.03 -8.74
C ASP A 4 2.90 6.62 -9.44
N VAL A 5 2.34 5.47 -9.05
CA VAL A 5 1.16 4.89 -9.70
C VAL A 5 0.19 4.41 -8.63
N HIS A 6 -1.07 4.82 -8.73
CA HIS A 6 -2.16 4.22 -7.97
C HIS A 6 -2.48 2.84 -8.53
N ILE A 7 -2.48 1.84 -7.66
CA ILE A 7 -2.59 0.42 -8.03
C ILE A 7 -3.47 -0.30 -7.02
N ASP A 8 -4.21 -1.31 -7.48
CA ASP A 8 -4.90 -2.27 -6.62
C ASP A 8 -5.81 -1.59 -5.56
N GLN A 9 -6.57 -0.57 -5.95
CA GLN A 9 -7.30 0.30 -5.02
C GLN A 9 -8.74 -0.18 -4.75
N GLU A 10 -9.28 -1.09 -5.59
CA GLU A 10 -10.69 -1.51 -5.52
C GLU A 10 -11.00 -2.52 -4.41
N ASN A 11 -9.98 -3.01 -3.69
CA ASN A 11 -10.17 -3.95 -2.59
C ASN A 11 -10.85 -5.27 -3.03
N GLN A 12 -10.37 -5.84 -4.14
CA GLN A 12 -10.95 -7.04 -4.76
C GLN A 12 -9.86 -7.96 -5.35
N PRO A 13 -10.03 -9.30 -5.34
CA PRO A 13 -8.93 -10.23 -5.55
C PRO A 13 -8.44 -10.33 -7.01
N TYR A 14 -9.06 -9.63 -7.96
CA TYR A 14 -8.78 -9.76 -9.39
C TYR A 14 -7.95 -8.61 -9.97
N GLU A 15 -7.62 -7.58 -9.18
CA GLU A 15 -6.62 -6.56 -9.53
C GLU A 15 -5.20 -7.14 -9.47
N ASP A 16 -4.41 -6.97 -10.53
CA ASP A 16 -3.04 -7.51 -10.67
C ASP A 16 -2.02 -6.39 -10.96
N GLU A 17 -2.41 -5.12 -10.78
CA GLU A 17 -1.63 -3.94 -11.13
C GLU A 17 -0.34 -3.84 -10.32
N THR A 18 -0.32 -4.24 -9.04
CA THR A 18 0.92 -4.26 -8.24
C THR A 18 1.99 -5.16 -8.86
N GLU A 19 1.61 -6.36 -9.28
CA GLU A 19 2.57 -7.27 -9.90
C GLU A 19 2.97 -6.81 -11.29
N LEU A 20 1.99 -6.35 -12.08
CA LEU A 20 2.25 -5.85 -13.41
C LEU A 20 3.22 -4.66 -13.37
N LEU A 21 3.04 -3.74 -12.42
CA LEU A 21 3.92 -2.59 -12.23
C LEU A 21 5.34 -3.04 -11.85
N ALA A 22 5.49 -4.05 -10.99
CA ALA A 22 6.80 -4.61 -10.66
C ALA A 22 7.51 -5.22 -11.87
N LEU A 23 6.79 -6.01 -12.67
CA LEU A 23 7.33 -6.59 -13.90
C LEU A 23 7.75 -5.51 -14.90
N LYS A 24 6.91 -4.48 -15.08
CA LYS A 24 7.20 -3.36 -15.99
C LYS A 24 8.34 -2.46 -15.50
N THR A 25 8.48 -2.33 -14.18
CA THR A 25 9.61 -1.62 -13.57
C THR A 25 10.93 -2.26 -13.98
N ILE A 26 11.04 -3.59 -13.86
CA ILE A 26 12.23 -4.35 -14.27
C ILE A 26 12.41 -4.30 -15.80
N GLU A 27 11.35 -4.55 -16.56
CA GLU A 27 11.39 -4.56 -18.04
C GLU A 27 11.95 -3.25 -18.62
N HIS A 28 11.67 -2.13 -17.98
CA HIS A 28 12.07 -0.81 -18.45
C HIS A 28 13.31 -0.23 -17.75
N GLY A 29 13.95 -0.95 -16.84
CA GLY A 29 15.15 -0.48 -16.13
C GLY A 29 14.88 0.66 -15.14
N TYR A 30 13.72 0.61 -14.47
CA TYR A 30 13.26 1.61 -13.50
C TYR A 30 13.37 1.14 -12.04
N GLU A 31 14.14 0.09 -11.78
CA GLU A 31 14.31 -0.45 -10.44
C GLU A 31 14.78 0.64 -9.46
N GLY A 32 14.21 0.65 -8.24
CA GLY A 32 14.52 1.68 -7.23
C GLY A 32 13.90 3.05 -7.49
N ARG A 33 13.04 3.20 -8.51
CA ARG A 33 12.51 4.52 -8.94
C ARG A 33 11.00 4.55 -9.14
N VAL A 34 10.30 3.50 -8.70
CA VAL A 34 8.85 3.34 -8.86
C VAL A 34 8.20 3.11 -7.51
N THR A 35 7.15 3.87 -7.25
CA THR A 35 6.31 3.78 -6.05
C THR A 35 4.89 3.36 -6.46
N GLY A 36 4.35 2.37 -5.76
CA GLY A 36 2.95 1.98 -5.86
C GLY A 36 2.15 2.51 -4.69
N VAL A 37 1.01 3.16 -4.96
CA VAL A 37 0.11 3.69 -3.91
C VAL A 37 -1.11 2.77 -3.79
N HIS A 38 -1.52 2.53 -2.55
CA HIS A 38 -2.61 1.64 -2.11
C HIS A 38 -2.23 0.17 -1.94
N ALA A 39 -2.09 -0.61 -3.02
CA ALA A 39 -1.84 -2.05 -2.95
C ALA A 39 -2.87 -2.83 -2.07
N ILE A 40 -4.12 -2.35 -2.02
CA ILE A 40 -5.16 -2.87 -1.12
C ILE A 40 -5.58 -4.27 -1.56
N SER A 41 -5.81 -4.45 -2.86
CA SER A 41 -6.27 -5.71 -3.44
C SER A 41 -5.30 -6.88 -3.26
N VAL A 42 -4.02 -6.61 -2.99
CA VAL A 42 -3.08 -7.65 -2.57
C VAL A 42 -3.58 -8.37 -1.31
N ALA A 43 -4.18 -7.66 -0.35
CA ALA A 43 -4.73 -8.28 0.87
C ALA A 43 -5.94 -9.21 0.59
N ALA A 44 -6.65 -8.98 -0.51
CA ALA A 44 -7.79 -9.81 -0.94
C ALA A 44 -7.35 -11.13 -1.59
N LYS A 45 -6.09 -11.28 -1.99
CA LYS A 45 -5.59 -12.47 -2.68
C LYS A 45 -5.19 -13.59 -1.72
N PRO A 46 -5.17 -14.85 -2.17
CA PRO A 46 -4.62 -15.97 -1.39
C PRO A 46 -3.17 -15.72 -0.94
N PRO A 47 -2.74 -16.22 0.24
CA PRO A 47 -1.40 -15.96 0.77
C PRO A 47 -0.23 -16.28 -0.18
N VAL A 48 -0.34 -17.35 -0.97
CA VAL A 48 0.69 -17.73 -1.96
C VAL A 48 0.84 -16.68 -3.06
N GLU A 49 -0.24 -16.02 -3.43
CA GLU A 49 -0.20 -14.94 -4.42
C GLU A 49 0.38 -13.67 -3.81
N GLN A 50 0.01 -13.33 -2.57
CA GLN A 50 0.61 -12.19 -1.85
C GLN A 50 2.14 -12.33 -1.77
N GLU A 51 2.63 -13.50 -1.36
CA GLU A 51 4.06 -13.79 -1.26
C GLU A 51 4.78 -13.67 -2.62
N ARG A 52 4.17 -14.21 -3.68
CA ARG A 52 4.69 -14.09 -5.05
C ARG A 52 4.76 -12.64 -5.50
N ILE A 53 3.69 -11.87 -5.31
CA ILE A 53 3.59 -10.45 -5.72
C ILE A 53 4.63 -9.62 -4.96
N LEU A 54 4.70 -9.74 -3.64
CA LEU A 54 5.63 -8.97 -2.82
C LEU A 54 7.09 -9.31 -3.11
N LYS A 55 7.39 -10.57 -3.47
CA LYS A 55 8.70 -10.93 -4.01
C LYS A 55 9.02 -10.16 -5.29
N ARG A 56 8.06 -10.00 -6.22
CA ARG A 56 8.29 -9.20 -7.44
C ARG A 56 8.50 -7.74 -7.14
N VAL A 57 7.70 -7.16 -6.25
CA VAL A 57 7.87 -5.77 -5.78
C VAL A 57 9.26 -5.56 -5.19
N LYS A 58 9.73 -6.50 -4.37
CA LYS A 58 11.08 -6.50 -3.81
C LYS A 58 12.16 -6.63 -4.88
N ASP A 59 12.03 -7.58 -5.79
CA ASP A 59 12.98 -7.80 -6.90
C ASP A 59 13.07 -6.55 -7.81
N ALA A 60 11.96 -5.81 -7.97
CA ALA A 60 11.90 -4.55 -8.73
C ALA A 60 12.47 -3.34 -7.96
N GLY A 61 12.82 -3.48 -6.68
CA GLY A 61 13.22 -2.35 -5.85
C GLY A 61 12.12 -1.28 -5.72
N MET A 62 10.85 -1.68 -5.80
CA MET A 62 9.72 -0.76 -5.65
C MET A 62 9.48 -0.40 -4.19
N HIS A 63 8.85 0.77 -4.00
CA HIS A 63 8.30 1.21 -2.73
C HIS A 63 6.77 1.10 -2.76
N LEU A 64 6.14 0.92 -1.60
CA LEU A 64 4.69 0.98 -1.45
C LEU A 64 4.28 2.12 -0.52
N VAL A 65 3.15 2.76 -0.80
CA VAL A 65 2.51 3.74 0.09
C VAL A 65 1.16 3.22 0.50
N ILE A 66 0.94 3.10 1.81
CA ILE A 66 -0.35 2.77 2.38
C ILE A 66 -1.02 4.08 2.81
N CYS A 67 -2.29 4.25 2.44
CA CYS A 67 -3.11 5.38 2.87
C CYS A 67 -4.31 4.84 3.68
N PRO A 68 -4.16 4.61 5.00
CA PRO A 68 -5.14 3.88 5.81
C PRO A 68 -6.57 4.42 5.74
N SER A 69 -6.77 5.72 5.99
CA SER A 69 -8.12 6.30 5.98
C SER A 69 -8.75 6.19 4.59
N ALA A 70 -7.99 6.47 3.55
CA ALA A 70 -8.46 6.35 2.16
C ALA A 70 -8.81 4.91 1.82
N ALA A 71 -7.93 3.97 2.12
CA ALA A 71 -8.13 2.55 1.88
C ALA A 71 -9.43 2.02 2.54
N LEU A 72 -9.67 2.40 3.81
CA LEU A 72 -10.88 2.02 4.54
C LEU A 72 -12.15 2.72 4.06
N SER A 73 -12.02 3.87 3.39
CA SER A 73 -13.16 4.61 2.84
C SER A 73 -13.60 4.12 1.45
N MET A 74 -12.80 3.26 0.80
CA MET A 74 -13.12 2.73 -0.51
C MET A 74 -14.44 1.99 -0.51
N LYS A 75 -15.18 2.09 -1.62
CA LYS A 75 -16.50 1.46 -1.73
C LYS A 75 -16.34 -0.06 -1.68
N PRO A 76 -17.14 -0.76 -0.87
CA PRO A 76 -17.13 -2.22 -0.87
C PRO A 76 -17.68 -2.72 -2.21
N HIS A 77 -17.10 -3.81 -2.71
CA HIS A 77 -17.62 -4.56 -3.85
C HIS A 77 -18.51 -5.72 -3.36
N GLU A 78 -19.47 -6.12 -4.19
CA GLU A 78 -20.35 -7.28 -3.92
C GLU A 78 -19.69 -8.64 -4.26
N LEU A 79 -18.36 -8.68 -4.33
CA LEU A 79 -17.57 -9.85 -4.69
C LEU A 79 -17.24 -10.69 -3.45
N ASN A 80 -16.94 -11.98 -3.67
CA ASN A 80 -16.46 -12.85 -2.61
C ASN A 80 -14.92 -12.81 -2.54
N ALA A 81 -14.37 -12.59 -1.35
CA ALA A 81 -12.95 -12.63 -1.05
C ALA A 81 -12.72 -13.24 0.35
N PRO A 82 -11.50 -13.69 0.69
CA PRO A 82 -11.12 -13.97 2.08
C PRO A 82 -11.47 -12.78 2.99
N ILE A 83 -11.68 -13.03 4.27
CA ILE A 83 -11.92 -11.93 5.21
C ILE A 83 -10.61 -11.17 5.45
N HIS A 84 -10.62 -9.87 5.20
CA HIS A 84 -9.53 -8.96 5.52
C HIS A 84 -10.10 -7.56 5.80
N ASN A 85 -9.27 -6.68 6.36
CA ASN A 85 -9.58 -5.26 6.39
C ASN A 85 -9.18 -4.64 5.05
N SER A 86 -9.91 -3.62 4.59
CA SER A 86 -9.64 -2.91 3.33
C SER A 86 -8.39 -2.04 3.43
N ILE A 87 -7.24 -2.68 3.57
CA ILE A 87 -5.91 -2.09 3.69
C ILE A 87 -4.86 -3.07 3.17
N ALA A 88 -3.75 -2.58 2.63
CA ALA A 88 -2.65 -3.41 2.15
C ALA A 88 -2.13 -4.37 3.26
N PRO A 89 -1.59 -5.55 2.90
CA PRO A 89 -1.18 -6.56 3.89
C PRO A 89 0.16 -6.19 4.55
N LEU A 90 0.15 -5.18 5.43
CA LEU A 90 1.35 -4.58 6.05
C LEU A 90 2.34 -5.62 6.58
N GLN A 91 1.88 -6.60 7.37
CA GLN A 91 2.78 -7.60 7.95
C GLN A 91 3.52 -8.39 6.86
N ARG A 92 2.83 -8.76 5.78
CA ARG A 92 3.44 -9.48 4.64
C ARG A 92 4.42 -8.60 3.88
N ILE A 93 4.09 -7.32 3.71
CA ILE A 93 4.98 -6.32 3.09
C ILE A 93 6.29 -6.22 3.88
N LEU A 94 6.19 -6.11 5.20
CA LEU A 94 7.33 -6.06 6.11
C LEU A 94 8.14 -7.37 6.10
N ASP A 95 7.47 -8.52 6.15
CA ASP A 95 8.13 -9.84 6.11
C ASP A 95 8.88 -10.08 4.78
N ALA A 96 8.44 -9.42 3.69
CA ALA A 96 9.09 -9.47 2.38
C ALA A 96 10.19 -8.41 2.18
N ASP A 97 10.52 -7.63 3.22
CA ASP A 97 11.48 -6.52 3.18
C ASP A 97 11.16 -5.47 2.10
N VAL A 98 9.88 -5.28 1.76
CA VAL A 98 9.46 -4.24 0.81
C VAL A 98 9.40 -2.89 1.54
N PRO A 99 10.08 -1.84 1.06
CA PRO A 99 9.96 -0.50 1.63
C PRO A 99 8.52 -0.02 1.59
N VAL A 100 8.03 0.48 2.73
CA VAL A 100 6.66 0.97 2.88
C VAL A 100 6.64 2.33 3.56
N HIS A 101 5.77 3.20 3.07
CA HIS A 101 5.55 4.56 3.56
C HIS A 101 4.07 4.79 3.87
N LEU A 102 3.78 5.90 4.55
CA LEU A 102 2.43 6.29 4.92
C LEU A 102 1.99 7.54 4.15
N GLY A 103 0.76 7.56 3.67
CA GLY A 103 0.14 8.70 3.00
C GLY A 103 -1.26 9.03 3.54
N ILE A 104 -1.69 10.27 3.33
CA ILE A 104 -3.06 10.71 3.65
C ILE A 104 -4.02 10.45 2.47
N ASP A 105 -3.50 10.54 1.24
CA ASP A 105 -4.25 10.57 -0.02
C ASP A 105 -5.12 11.83 -0.18
N ASN A 106 -6.26 11.90 0.51
CA ASN A 106 -7.27 12.94 0.33
C ASN A 106 -7.44 13.81 1.58
N MET A 107 -7.64 15.12 1.40
CA MET A 107 -7.94 16.07 2.49
C MET A 107 -9.04 17.03 2.07
N HIS A 108 -10.15 17.04 2.81
CA HIS A 108 -11.31 17.90 2.57
C HIS A 108 -11.72 18.00 1.09
N ASP A 109 -11.71 16.87 0.38
CA ASP A 109 -12.04 16.83 -1.04
C ASP A 109 -13.31 16.01 -1.34
N LEU A 110 -13.55 15.76 -2.63
CA LEU A 110 -14.73 15.01 -3.10
C LEU A 110 -14.76 13.56 -2.60
N PHE A 111 -13.60 12.94 -2.38
CA PHE A 111 -13.48 11.54 -1.96
C PHE A 111 -13.53 11.42 -0.44
N MET A 112 -12.83 12.31 0.28
CA MET A 112 -12.75 12.29 1.73
C MET A 112 -13.01 13.69 2.35
N PRO A 113 -14.28 14.06 2.58
CA PRO A 113 -14.62 15.41 3.04
C PRO A 113 -14.23 15.70 4.50
N ILE A 114 -13.94 14.68 5.32
CA ILE A 114 -13.71 14.80 6.77
C ILE A 114 -12.21 14.70 7.14
N VAL A 115 -11.37 14.11 6.28
CA VAL A 115 -9.94 13.93 6.59
C VAL A 115 -9.22 15.27 6.60
N ASP A 116 -8.41 15.47 7.65
CA ASP A 116 -7.82 16.77 8.04
C ASP A 116 -6.29 16.83 7.92
N GLY A 117 -5.65 15.75 7.44
CA GLY A 117 -4.19 15.69 7.25
C GLY A 117 -3.38 15.27 8.47
N ASP A 118 -4.02 14.85 9.56
CA ASP A 118 -3.30 14.39 10.75
C ASP A 118 -2.63 13.01 10.55
N MET A 119 -1.32 13.01 10.37
CA MET A 119 -0.52 11.79 10.23
C MET A 119 -0.60 10.87 11.46
N TRP A 120 -0.84 11.38 12.67
CA TRP A 120 -1.03 10.52 13.84
C TRP A 120 -2.32 9.71 13.73
N THR A 121 -3.37 10.32 13.17
CA THR A 121 -4.61 9.62 12.87
C THR A 121 -4.38 8.50 11.86
N GLU A 122 -3.61 8.71 10.79
CA GLU A 122 -3.23 7.64 9.85
C GLU A 122 -2.42 6.52 10.53
N CYS A 123 -1.43 6.87 11.35
CA CYS A 123 -0.66 5.89 12.12
C CYS A 123 -1.59 5.03 12.98
N ARG A 124 -2.52 5.65 13.71
CA ARG A 124 -3.50 4.92 14.53
C ARG A 124 -4.40 4.03 13.68
N MET A 125 -4.91 4.52 12.55
CA MET A 125 -5.74 3.74 11.64
C MET A 125 -4.98 2.52 11.09
N LEU A 126 -3.72 2.70 10.66
CA LEU A 126 -2.86 1.60 10.22
C LEU A 126 -2.72 0.53 11.32
N MET A 127 -2.40 0.95 12.55
CA MET A 127 -2.21 0.02 13.67
C MET A 127 -3.47 -0.78 13.99
N GLU A 128 -4.61 -0.11 14.10
CA GLU A 128 -5.90 -0.76 14.42
C GLU A 128 -6.35 -1.69 13.28
N ALA A 129 -6.22 -1.27 12.02
CA ALA A 129 -6.63 -2.05 10.86
C ALA A 129 -5.72 -3.26 10.60
N THR A 130 -4.46 -3.23 11.02
CA THR A 130 -3.51 -4.33 10.78
C THR A 130 -3.16 -5.13 12.03
N ARG A 131 -3.65 -4.68 13.21
CA ARG A 131 -3.25 -5.18 14.53
C ARG A 131 -1.74 -5.18 14.75
N PHE A 132 -1.05 -4.22 14.14
CA PHE A 132 0.38 -4.01 14.24
C PHE A 132 0.68 -2.81 15.17
N TYR A 133 0.98 -3.07 16.44
CA TYR A 133 1.10 -2.02 17.48
C TYR A 133 2.55 -1.66 17.82
N ASP A 134 3.49 -1.83 16.89
CA ASP A 134 4.88 -1.41 17.06
C ASP A 134 5.02 0.07 16.69
N ILE A 135 4.88 0.93 17.70
CA ILE A 135 4.87 2.40 17.53
C ILE A 135 6.16 2.91 16.88
N GLU A 136 7.31 2.36 17.23
CA GLU A 136 8.60 2.79 16.68
C GLU A 136 8.70 2.47 15.18
N LYS A 137 8.24 1.28 14.77
CA LYS A 137 8.20 0.92 13.35
C LYS A 137 7.17 1.74 12.59
N VAL A 138 6.00 1.99 13.16
CA VAL A 138 4.97 2.83 12.51
C VAL A 138 5.45 4.27 12.37
N MET A 139 6.13 4.82 13.38
CA MET A 139 6.78 6.12 13.31
C MET A 139 7.84 6.14 12.20
N ALA A 140 8.68 5.10 12.10
CA ALA A 140 9.67 5.00 11.04
C ALA A 140 9.03 5.00 9.65
N ILE A 141 7.97 4.21 9.43
CA ILE A 141 7.20 4.19 8.18
C ILE A 141 6.61 5.57 7.85
N ALA A 142 6.04 6.25 8.84
CA ALA A 142 5.40 7.56 8.65
C ALA A 142 6.41 8.70 8.42
N CYS A 143 7.64 8.55 8.90
CA CYS A 143 8.69 9.56 8.77
C CYS A 143 9.68 9.27 7.63
N ASP A 144 9.66 8.07 7.05
CA ASP A 144 10.57 7.70 5.97
C ASP A 144 10.23 8.43 4.67
N ARG A 145 11.20 9.20 4.17
CA ARG A 145 11.10 10.00 2.94
C ARG A 145 11.90 9.42 1.77
N SER A 146 12.52 8.26 1.96
CA SER A 146 13.40 7.64 0.95
C SER A 146 12.65 7.32 -0.36
N GLY A 147 11.36 6.99 -0.30
CA GLY A 147 10.51 6.77 -1.48
C GLY A 147 10.05 8.05 -2.20
N PHE A 148 10.33 9.24 -1.66
CA PHE A 148 9.86 10.53 -2.19
C PHE A 148 11.00 11.47 -2.61
N GLY A 149 12.26 11.05 -2.46
CA GLY A 149 13.44 11.85 -2.81
C GLY A 149 14.19 11.29 -4.03
N LEU A 150 14.24 12.08 -5.12
CA LEU A 150 15.29 12.03 -6.14
C LEU A 150 15.84 13.45 -6.35
#